data_AF-A0AA40A507-F1
#
_entry.id   AF-A0AA40A507-F1
#
_cell.length_a   1.000
_cell.length_b   1.000
_cell.length_c   1.000
_cell.angle_alpha   90.00
_cell.angle_beta   90.00
_cell.angle_gamma   90.00
#
_symmetry.space_group_name_H-M   'P 1'
#
loop_
_entity.id
_entity.type
_entity.pdbx_description
1 polymer ?
#
loop_
_entity_poly.entity_id
_entity_poly.type
_entity_poly.pdbx_seq_one_letter_code
_entity_poly.pdbx_strand_id
1 'polypeptide(L)'
;MPRHYDAASRCTLQMPRFHRARVQALGADIAGTHAGDDGSTRSAATTWLDSAWTRPWQSRAFARLVHARLALEVITDGLRTNMDALGLLGGAFRGPDRRAVVEGWEADAWHSRRETLGSSGRRLDILWQAYSEAVAARESIASNRQGRQGRHVGYLSSLATLSVPVSLGATILSMGGDFAAGASRFWVYWAVAVPSRCWGLWCCLRVPVGGPWGA
;
A
#
# COMPACT_ATOMS: atom_id res chain seq x y z
N MET A 1 -41.62 2.79 -39.04
CA MET A 1 -40.39 2.76 -39.86
C MET A 1 -39.27 2.18 -39.02
N PRO A 2 -38.73 1.00 -39.36
CA PRO A 2 -37.63 0.39 -38.61
C PRO A 2 -36.37 1.20 -38.87
N ARG A 3 -35.78 1.79 -37.82
CA ARG A 3 -34.45 2.38 -37.92
C ARG A 3 -33.46 1.23 -37.99
N HIS A 4 -32.91 1.00 -39.18
CA HIS A 4 -31.78 0.09 -39.38
C HIS A 4 -30.62 0.56 -38.48
N TYR A 5 -30.43 -0.12 -37.35
CA TYR A 5 -29.29 0.12 -36.47
C TYR A 5 -28.11 -0.63 -37.08
N ASP A 6 -27.17 0.11 -37.68
CA ASP A 6 -26.00 -0.47 -38.31
C ASP A 6 -25.02 -0.96 -37.24
N ALA A 7 -24.87 -2.29 -37.12
CA ALA A 7 -23.92 -2.94 -36.22
C ALA A 7 -22.44 -2.58 -36.51
N ALA A 8 -22.17 -1.91 -37.64
CA ALA A 8 -20.87 -1.33 -37.95
C ALA A 8 -20.58 -0.03 -37.17
N SER A 9 -21.59 0.59 -36.55
CA SER A 9 -21.45 1.69 -35.58
C SER A 9 -20.95 1.16 -34.23
N ARG A 10 -19.92 0.33 -34.26
CA ARG A 10 -19.18 -0.09 -33.08
C ARG A 10 -18.70 1.19 -32.40
N CYS A 11 -19.11 1.36 -31.14
CA CYS A 11 -18.54 2.32 -30.22
C CYS A 11 -17.00 2.18 -30.27
N THR A 12 -16.36 2.95 -31.14
CA THR A 12 -14.95 3.28 -31.03
C THR A 12 -14.87 4.20 -29.84
N LEU A 13 -14.92 3.60 -28.65
CA LEU A 13 -14.38 4.18 -27.44
C LEU A 13 -12.94 4.51 -27.79
N GLN A 14 -12.75 5.77 -28.20
CA GLN A 14 -11.47 6.36 -28.53
C GLN A 14 -10.71 6.40 -27.21
N MET A 15 -10.09 5.28 -26.87
CA MET A 15 -9.24 5.21 -25.69
C MET A 15 -8.18 6.30 -25.84
N PRO A 16 -7.96 7.13 -24.80
CA PRO A 16 -6.91 8.13 -24.85
C PRO A 16 -5.59 7.46 -25.21
N ARG A 17 -4.97 7.95 -26.30
CA ARG A 17 -3.74 7.41 -26.93
C ARG A 17 -2.59 7.15 -25.96
N PHE A 18 -2.63 7.75 -24.77
CA PHE A 18 -1.70 7.53 -23.66
C PHE A 18 -1.57 6.08 -23.20
N HIS A 19 -2.62 5.25 -23.29
CA HIS A 19 -2.51 3.86 -22.83
C HIS A 19 -1.83 2.95 -23.86
N ARG A 20 -2.00 3.20 -25.16
CA ARG A 20 -1.43 2.39 -26.24
C ARG A 20 0.08 2.60 -26.38
N ALA A 21 0.54 3.85 -26.30
CA ALA A 21 1.97 4.16 -26.32
C ALA A 21 2.71 3.57 -25.11
N ARG A 22 2.06 3.50 -23.94
CA ARG A 22 2.66 2.98 -22.71
C ARG A 22 2.68 1.45 -22.65
N VAL A 23 1.66 0.79 -23.20
CA VAL A 23 1.64 -0.67 -23.36
C VAL A 23 2.58 -1.13 -24.48
N GLN A 24 2.73 -0.34 -25.55
CA GLN A 24 3.73 -0.60 -26.60
C GLN A 24 5.15 -0.34 -26.12
N ALA A 25 5.40 0.67 -25.28
CA ALA A 25 6.68 0.87 -24.62
C ALA A 25 7.02 -0.28 -23.66
N LEU A 26 6.04 -0.79 -22.90
CA LEU A 26 6.22 -1.99 -22.07
C LEU A 26 6.47 -3.25 -22.91
N GLY A 27 5.84 -3.38 -24.08
CA GLY A 27 6.02 -4.54 -24.95
C GLY A 27 7.34 -4.54 -25.72
N ALA A 28 7.84 -3.38 -26.12
CA ALA A 28 9.11 -3.24 -26.85
C ALA A 28 10.34 -3.50 -25.95
N ASP A 29 10.27 -3.12 -24.68
CA ASP A 29 11.32 -3.42 -23.69
C ASP A 29 11.41 -4.93 -23.37
N ILE A 30 10.29 -5.65 -23.48
CA ILE A 30 10.23 -7.09 -23.22
C ILE A 30 10.67 -7.89 -24.46
N ALA A 31 10.34 -7.42 -25.67
CA ALA A 31 10.66 -8.12 -26.92
C ALA A 31 12.12 -7.95 -27.40
N GLY A 32 12.83 -6.92 -26.93
CA GLY A 32 14.26 -6.70 -27.26
C GLY A 32 15.24 -7.55 -26.43
N THR A 33 14.78 -8.26 -25.40
CA THR A 33 15.63 -8.77 -24.31
C THR A 33 15.73 -10.30 -24.31
N HIS A 34 15.76 -10.92 -25.49
CA HIS A 34 15.77 -12.39 -25.64
C HIS A 34 17.07 -13.01 -26.17
N ALA A 35 18.18 -12.26 -26.21
CA ALA A 35 19.48 -12.82 -26.58
C ALA A 35 20.59 -12.32 -25.65
N GLY A 36 20.69 -12.93 -24.47
CA GLY A 36 21.77 -12.67 -23.51
C GLY A 36 21.33 -12.96 -22.09
N ASP A 37 21.76 -14.11 -21.59
CA ASP A 37 21.82 -14.48 -20.18
C ASP A 37 22.17 -13.28 -19.29
N ASP A 38 21.45 -13.04 -18.18
CA ASP A 38 21.93 -12.18 -17.08
C ASP A 38 20.90 -12.06 -15.93
N GLY A 39 21.25 -12.55 -14.74
CA GLY A 39 20.56 -12.26 -13.47
C GLY A 39 20.45 -10.77 -13.14
N SER A 40 21.18 -9.92 -13.86
CA SER A 40 21.11 -8.45 -13.82
C SER A 40 19.72 -7.91 -14.22
N THR A 41 19.08 -8.51 -15.24
CA THR A 41 17.76 -8.05 -15.74
C THR A 41 16.64 -8.30 -14.73
N ARG A 42 16.71 -9.41 -13.99
CA ARG A 42 15.77 -9.72 -12.89
C ARG A 42 15.90 -8.72 -11.74
N SER A 43 17.13 -8.32 -11.39
CA SER A 43 17.40 -7.30 -10.39
C SER A 43 16.91 -5.91 -10.82
N ALA A 44 17.07 -5.58 -12.11
CA ALA A 44 16.57 -4.33 -12.69
C ALA A 44 15.02 -4.28 -12.73
N ALA A 45 14.36 -5.39 -13.08
CA ALA A 45 12.91 -5.46 -13.10
C ALA A 45 12.30 -5.35 -11.69
N THR A 46 12.91 -5.99 -10.69
CA THR A 46 12.44 -5.88 -9.29
C THR A 46 12.71 -4.50 -8.70
N THR A 47 13.86 -3.88 -9.00
CA THR A 47 14.13 -2.49 -8.57
C THR A 47 13.25 -1.46 -9.30
N TRP A 48 12.91 -1.68 -10.58
CA TRP A 48 11.93 -0.84 -11.27
C TRP A 48 10.53 -1.01 -10.67
N LEU A 49 10.08 -2.23 -10.40
CA LEU A 49 8.82 -2.46 -9.69
C LEU A 49 8.87 -1.75 -8.32
N ASP A 50 9.85 -2.02 -7.47
CA ASP A 50 9.97 -1.41 -6.14
C ASP A 50 9.99 0.13 -6.19
N SER A 51 10.68 0.72 -7.19
CA SER A 51 10.71 2.17 -7.39
C SER A 51 9.39 2.74 -7.96
N ALA A 52 8.71 2.01 -8.84
CA ALA A 52 7.38 2.36 -9.35
C ALA A 52 6.33 2.31 -8.22
N TRP A 53 6.47 1.39 -7.26
CA TRP A 53 5.57 1.23 -6.12
C TRP A 53 5.84 2.23 -4.98
N THR A 54 7.03 2.80 -4.86
CA THR A 54 7.40 3.76 -3.79
C THR A 54 7.01 5.21 -4.07
N ARG A 55 6.54 5.54 -5.27
CA ARG A 55 6.07 6.91 -5.57
C ARG A 55 4.70 7.21 -4.93
N PRO A 56 4.40 8.47 -4.58
CA PRO A 56 3.14 8.94 -3.96
C PRO A 56 1.88 8.79 -4.83
N TRP A 57 1.93 7.95 -5.86
CA TRP A 57 0.84 7.69 -6.81
C TRP A 57 -0.33 6.90 -6.19
N GLN A 58 -0.15 6.34 -4.98
CA GLN A 58 -1.13 5.46 -4.34
C GLN A 58 -2.45 6.16 -4.01
N SER A 59 -2.44 7.37 -3.43
CA SER A 59 -3.69 8.04 -3.05
C SER A 59 -4.56 8.38 -4.27
N ARG A 60 -3.95 8.85 -5.37
CA ARG A 60 -4.67 9.22 -6.60
C ARG A 60 -5.15 8.02 -7.41
N ALA A 61 -4.37 6.93 -7.46
CA ALA A 61 -4.80 5.71 -8.14
C ALA A 61 -5.94 5.02 -7.38
N PHE A 62 -5.81 4.93 -6.05
CA PHE A 62 -6.84 4.41 -5.17
C PHE A 62 -8.12 5.24 -5.25
N ALA A 63 -8.03 6.57 -5.13
CA ALA A 63 -9.20 7.44 -5.27
C ALA A 63 -9.90 7.22 -6.61
N ARG A 64 -9.15 7.10 -7.72
CA ARG A 64 -9.73 6.80 -9.05
C ARG A 64 -10.40 5.43 -9.11
N LEU A 65 -9.81 4.41 -8.49
CA LEU A 65 -10.40 3.07 -8.43
C LEU A 65 -11.71 3.08 -7.62
N VAL A 66 -11.70 3.73 -6.46
CA VAL A 66 -12.88 3.91 -5.60
C VAL A 66 -13.97 4.69 -6.34
N HIS A 67 -13.62 5.81 -6.99
CA HIS A 67 -14.56 6.58 -7.79
C HIS A 67 -15.13 5.78 -8.97
N ALA A 68 -14.29 5.01 -9.66
CA ALA A 68 -14.75 4.16 -10.76
C ALA A 68 -15.72 3.08 -10.28
N ARG A 69 -15.46 2.47 -9.12
CA ARG A 69 -16.36 1.49 -8.49
C ARG A 69 -17.69 2.12 -8.10
N LEU A 70 -17.67 3.23 -7.37
CA LEU A 70 -18.89 3.93 -6.97
C LEU A 70 -19.71 4.38 -8.17
N ALA A 71 -19.06 4.90 -9.21
CA ALA A 71 -19.74 5.27 -10.46
C ALA A 71 -20.39 4.05 -11.13
N LEU A 72 -19.70 2.90 -11.14
CA LEU A 72 -20.24 1.66 -11.70
C LEU A 72 -21.44 1.14 -10.89
N GLU A 73 -21.39 1.21 -9.56
CA GLU A 73 -22.50 0.83 -8.68
C GLU A 73 -23.74 1.70 -8.93
N VAL A 74 -23.56 3.02 -9.00
CA VAL A 74 -24.64 3.98 -9.31
C VAL A 74 -25.26 3.70 -10.70
N ILE A 75 -24.42 3.46 -11.72
CA ILE A 75 -24.90 3.14 -13.07
C ILE A 75 -25.64 1.80 -13.09
N THR A 76 -25.14 0.80 -12.36
CA THR A 76 -25.75 -0.54 -12.30
C THR A 76 -27.11 -0.49 -11.61
N ASP A 77 -27.24 0.29 -10.54
CA ASP A 77 -28.51 0.48 -9.83
C ASP A 77 -29.53 1.25 -10.69
N GLY A 78 -29.11 2.34 -11.33
CA GLY A 78 -29.94 3.07 -12.28
C GLY A 78 -30.40 2.20 -13.46
N LEU A 79 -29.51 1.36 -14.00
CA LEU A 79 -29.84 0.39 -15.03
C LEU A 79 -30.89 -0.61 -14.53
N ARG A 80 -30.73 -1.13 -13.31
CA ARG A 80 -31.65 -2.09 -12.71
C ARG A 80 -33.06 -1.48 -12.55
N THR A 81 -33.15 -0.28 -12.01
CA THR A 81 -34.42 0.44 -11.83
C THR A 81 -35.11 0.70 -13.17
N ASN A 82 -34.35 1.09 -14.21
CA ASN A 82 -34.88 1.26 -15.56
C ASN A 82 -35.40 -0.06 -16.14
N MET A 83 -34.66 -1.15 -15.99
CA MET A 83 -35.09 -2.48 -16.44
C MET A 83 -36.33 -2.98 -15.67
N ASP A 84 -36.49 -2.62 -14.40
CA ASP A 84 -37.67 -2.96 -13.60
C ASP A 84 -38.90 -2.17 -14.07
N ALA A 85 -38.74 -0.87 -14.32
CA ALA A 85 -39.79 -0.01 -14.86
C ALA A 85 -40.28 -0.48 -16.25
N LEU A 86 -39.38 -1.04 -17.06
CA LEU A 86 -39.70 -1.67 -18.35
C LEU A 86 -40.29 -3.07 -18.21
N GLY A 87 -40.36 -3.64 -17.00
CA GLY A 87 -40.88 -4.97 -16.73
C GLY A 87 -39.96 -6.12 -17.19
N LEU A 88 -38.71 -5.81 -17.55
CA LEU A 88 -37.71 -6.77 -18.04
C LEU A 88 -37.14 -7.66 -16.92
N LEU A 89 -37.22 -7.22 -15.65
CA LEU A 89 -36.75 -8.00 -14.49
C LEU A 89 -37.78 -9.00 -13.95
N GLY A 90 -38.92 -9.16 -14.61
CA GLY A 90 -39.86 -10.26 -14.39
C GLY A 90 -40.58 -10.31 -13.04
N GLY A 91 -40.29 -9.39 -12.11
CA GLY A 91 -40.72 -9.50 -10.70
C GLY A 91 -41.96 -8.72 -10.30
N ALA A 92 -42.18 -7.50 -10.82
CA ALA A 92 -43.05 -6.55 -10.11
C ALA A 92 -44.50 -6.42 -10.61
N PHE A 93 -44.83 -6.84 -11.83
CA PHE A 93 -46.17 -6.61 -12.40
C PHE A 93 -46.80 -7.90 -12.95
N ARG A 94 -47.48 -8.61 -12.07
CA ARG A 94 -48.26 -9.83 -12.37
C ARG A 94 -49.71 -9.44 -12.71
N GLY A 95 -49.88 -8.64 -13.77
CA GLY A 95 -51.19 -8.26 -14.31
C GLY A 95 -51.51 -9.07 -15.59
N PRO A 96 -52.76 -9.50 -15.79
CA PRO A 96 -53.17 -10.30 -16.97
C PRO A 96 -53.13 -9.52 -18.30
N ASP A 97 -53.10 -8.19 -18.27
CA ASP A 97 -52.97 -7.35 -19.47
C ASP A 97 -51.51 -6.94 -19.70
N ARG A 98 -50.75 -7.77 -20.45
CA ARG A 98 -49.35 -7.50 -20.81
C ARG A 98 -49.20 -7.55 -22.32
N ARG A 99 -49.52 -6.45 -23.01
CA ARG A 99 -48.85 -6.16 -24.28
C ARG A 99 -47.42 -5.81 -23.91
N ALA A 100 -46.46 -6.64 -24.32
CA ALA A 100 -45.04 -6.34 -24.16
C ALA A 100 -44.78 -4.95 -24.77
N VAL A 101 -44.54 -3.94 -23.90
CA VAL A 101 -44.35 -2.54 -24.33
C VAL A 101 -43.00 -2.38 -25.04
N VAL A 102 -42.06 -3.28 -24.74
CA VAL A 102 -40.68 -3.24 -25.25
C VAL A 102 -40.53 -4.26 -26.38
N GLU A 103 -40.09 -3.78 -27.54
CA GLU A 103 -39.76 -4.64 -28.69
C GLU A 103 -38.58 -5.56 -28.33
N GLY A 104 -38.55 -6.79 -28.88
CA GLY A 104 -37.55 -7.81 -28.48
C GLY A 104 -36.09 -7.34 -28.60
N TRP A 105 -35.75 -6.55 -29.62
CA TRP A 105 -34.39 -6.03 -29.81
C TRP A 105 -33.96 -5.04 -28.71
N GLU A 106 -34.91 -4.28 -28.15
CA GLU A 106 -34.61 -3.32 -27.09
C GLU A 106 -34.33 -4.07 -25.78
N ALA A 107 -35.09 -5.13 -25.49
CA ALA A 107 -34.79 -6.02 -24.37
C ALA A 107 -33.38 -6.61 -24.48
N ASP A 108 -33.00 -7.12 -25.66
CA ASP A 108 -31.66 -7.65 -25.92
C ASP A 108 -30.55 -6.60 -25.71
N ALA A 109 -30.79 -5.36 -26.15
CA ALA A 109 -29.86 -4.26 -25.95
C ALA A 109 -29.66 -3.92 -24.46
N TRP A 110 -30.73 -3.93 -23.66
CA TRP A 110 -30.66 -3.74 -22.20
C TRP A 110 -29.88 -4.87 -21.52
N HIS A 111 -30.11 -6.12 -21.92
CA HIS A 111 -29.36 -7.27 -21.43
C HIS A 111 -27.86 -7.18 -21.77
N SER A 112 -27.51 -6.84 -23.01
CA SER A 112 -26.11 -6.65 -23.43
C SER A 112 -25.40 -5.55 -22.61
N ARG A 113 -26.09 -4.45 -22.32
CA ARG A 113 -25.55 -3.38 -21.45
C ARG A 113 -25.33 -3.87 -20.02
N ARG A 114 -26.24 -4.66 -19.47
CA ARG A 114 -26.09 -5.26 -18.14
C ARG A 114 -24.89 -6.22 -18.09
N GLU A 115 -24.71 -7.04 -19.11
CA GLU A 115 -23.57 -7.96 -19.21
C GLU A 115 -22.23 -7.23 -19.29
N THR A 116 -22.15 -6.17 -20.09
CA THR A 116 -20.92 -5.36 -20.20
C THR A 116 -20.57 -4.65 -18.90
N LEU A 117 -21.54 -4.09 -18.17
CA LEU A 117 -21.32 -3.55 -16.83
C LEU A 117 -20.89 -4.63 -15.83
N GLY A 118 -21.54 -5.80 -15.85
CA GLY A 118 -21.17 -6.93 -15.00
C GLY A 118 -19.75 -7.44 -15.30
N SER A 119 -19.32 -7.41 -16.56
CA SER A 119 -17.93 -7.74 -16.94
C SER A 119 -16.92 -6.70 -16.43
N SER A 120 -17.31 -5.42 -16.43
CA SER A 120 -16.47 -4.33 -15.94
C SER A 120 -16.34 -4.35 -14.42
N GLY A 121 -17.43 -4.67 -13.71
CA GLY A 121 -17.43 -4.86 -12.25
C GLY A 121 -16.47 -5.95 -11.81
N ARG A 122 -16.56 -7.14 -12.44
CA ARG A 122 -15.62 -8.25 -12.16
C ARG A 122 -14.15 -7.87 -12.33
N ARG A 123 -13.83 -7.06 -13.36
CA ARG A 123 -12.46 -6.58 -13.57
C ARG A 123 -12.01 -5.62 -12.46
N LEU A 124 -12.90 -4.71 -12.03
CA LEU A 124 -12.61 -3.80 -10.92
C LEU A 124 -12.43 -4.57 -9.61
N ASP A 125 -13.20 -5.62 -9.36
CA ASP A 125 -13.08 -6.44 -8.15
C ASP A 125 -11.73 -7.17 -8.09
N ILE A 126 -11.27 -7.73 -9.21
CA ILE A 126 -9.94 -8.35 -9.30
C ILE A 126 -8.83 -7.32 -9.02
N LEU A 127 -8.94 -6.12 -9.61
CA LEU A 127 -7.98 -5.05 -9.37
C LEU A 127 -8.01 -4.58 -7.91
N TRP A 128 -9.19 -4.51 -7.30
CA TRP A 128 -9.37 -4.16 -5.91
C TRP A 128 -8.72 -5.18 -4.97
N GLN A 129 -8.95 -6.47 -5.21
CA GLN A 129 -8.39 -7.54 -4.40
C GLN A 129 -6.86 -7.53 -4.47
N ALA A 130 -6.29 -7.50 -5.69
CA ALA A 130 -4.85 -7.42 -5.88
C ALA A 130 -4.23 -6.18 -5.21
N TYR A 131 -4.93 -5.04 -5.26
CA TYR A 131 -4.49 -3.83 -4.56
C TYR A 131 -4.50 -4.01 -3.04
N SER A 132 -5.57 -4.58 -2.47
CA SER A 132 -5.70 -4.78 -1.02
C SER A 132 -4.62 -5.73 -0.47
N GLU A 133 -4.33 -6.80 -1.20
CA GLU A 133 -3.26 -7.75 -0.87
C GLU A 133 -1.89 -7.06 -0.92
N ALA A 134 -1.66 -6.24 -1.95
CA ALA A 134 -0.41 -5.46 -2.06
C ALA A 134 -0.25 -4.46 -0.91
N VAL A 135 -1.32 -3.77 -0.49
CA VAL A 135 -1.27 -2.85 0.66
C VAL A 135 -0.97 -3.61 1.96
N ALA A 136 -1.66 -4.72 2.22
CA ALA A 136 -1.40 -5.55 3.40
C ALA A 136 0.05 -6.09 3.43
N ALA A 137 0.58 -6.50 2.28
CA ALA A 137 1.98 -6.91 2.16
C ALA A 137 2.94 -5.75 2.47
N ARG A 138 2.62 -4.51 2.07
CA ARG A 138 3.45 -3.33 2.41
C ARG A 138 3.39 -3.00 3.88
N GLU A 139 2.22 -3.05 4.50
CA GLU A 139 2.07 -2.80 5.94
C GLU A 139 2.84 -3.83 6.76
N SER A 140 2.84 -5.10 6.35
CA SER A 140 3.64 -6.13 7.02
C SER A 140 5.14 -5.91 6.84
N ILE A 141 5.61 -5.48 5.65
CA ILE A 141 7.02 -5.14 5.42
C ILE A 141 7.42 -3.87 6.18
N ALA A 142 6.57 -2.84 6.18
CA ALA A 142 6.80 -1.60 6.91
C ALA A 142 6.85 -1.87 8.42
N SER A 143 5.92 -2.65 8.95
CA SER A 143 5.91 -3.10 10.34
C SER A 143 7.15 -3.93 10.68
N ASN A 144 7.59 -4.84 9.79
CA ASN A 144 8.84 -5.59 9.96
C ASN A 144 10.10 -4.70 9.92
N ARG A 145 10.12 -3.68 9.04
CA ARG A 145 11.20 -2.68 9.00
C ARG A 145 11.20 -1.82 10.26
N GLN A 146 10.02 -1.48 10.78
CA GLN A 146 9.85 -0.75 12.02
C GLN A 146 10.28 -1.61 13.23
N GLY A 147 10.05 -2.93 13.19
CA GLY A 147 10.62 -3.89 14.13
C GLY A 147 12.15 -3.98 14.07
N ARG A 148 12.75 -3.85 12.88
CA ARG A 148 14.21 -3.69 12.71
C ARG A 148 14.71 -2.33 13.20
N GLN A 149 13.97 -1.25 12.99
CA GLN A 149 14.26 0.07 13.57
C GLN A 149 13.99 0.12 15.08
N GLY A 150 13.19 -0.78 15.62
CA GLY A 150 13.08 -1.04 17.06
C GLY A 150 14.41 -1.43 17.70
N ARG A 151 15.35 -2.00 16.92
CA ARG A 151 16.75 -2.19 17.37
C ARG A 151 17.48 -0.86 17.58
N HIS A 152 17.19 0.17 16.78
CA HIS A 152 17.70 1.52 17.01
C HIS A 152 17.04 2.18 18.22
N VAL A 153 15.78 1.88 18.53
CA VAL A 153 15.13 2.34 19.77
C VAL A 153 15.82 1.72 21.00
N GLY A 154 16.16 0.43 20.94
CA GLY A 154 16.98 -0.22 21.98
C GLY A 154 18.35 0.45 22.14
N TYR A 155 19.02 0.76 21.03
CA TYR A 155 20.30 1.47 21.05
C TYR A 155 20.19 2.90 21.62
N LEU A 156 19.19 3.67 21.19
CA LEU A 156 18.94 5.03 21.70
C LEU A 156 18.55 5.04 23.18
N SER A 157 17.74 4.08 23.62
CA SER A 157 17.37 3.92 25.02
C SER A 157 18.57 3.50 25.88
N SER A 158 19.49 2.68 25.32
CA SER A 158 20.76 2.34 25.97
C SER A 158 21.70 3.56 26.10
N LEU A 159 21.77 4.42 25.08
CA LEU A 159 22.53 5.67 25.15
C LEU A 159 21.94 6.65 26.16
N ALA A 160 20.61 6.76 26.21
CA ALA A 160 19.93 7.63 27.17
C ALA A 160 20.20 7.19 28.62
N THR A 161 20.18 5.88 28.90
CA THR A 161 20.47 5.35 30.25
C THR A 161 21.93 5.53 30.67
N LEU A 162 22.87 5.56 29.72
CA LEU A 162 24.27 5.90 30.01
C LEU A 162 24.48 7.40 30.22
N SER A 163 23.73 8.26 29.53
CA SER A 163 23.91 9.71 29.58
C SER A 163 23.42 10.34 30.89
N VAL A 164 22.38 9.79 31.51
CA VAL A 164 21.80 10.31 32.76
C VAL A 164 22.81 10.34 33.93
N PRO A 165 23.48 9.23 34.31
CA PRO A 165 24.43 9.25 35.43
C PRO A 165 25.69 10.08 35.13
N VAL A 166 26.13 10.13 33.87
CA VAL A 166 27.28 10.97 33.45
C VAL A 166 26.93 12.46 33.61
N SER A 167 25.74 12.86 33.19
CA SER A 167 25.26 14.24 33.30
C SER A 167 25.08 14.66 34.77
N LEU A 168 24.59 13.74 35.61
CA LEU A 168 24.50 13.97 37.07
C LEU A 168 25.88 14.21 37.68
N GLY A 169 26.87 13.38 37.33
CA GLY A 169 28.25 13.54 37.79
C GLY A 169 28.87 14.87 37.36
N ALA A 170 28.68 15.26 36.10
CA ALA A 170 29.13 16.54 35.57
C ALA A 170 28.49 17.74 36.31
N THR A 171 27.19 17.62 36.65
CA THR A 171 26.46 18.68 37.37
C THR A 171 27.00 18.87 38.80
N ILE A 172 27.26 17.77 39.51
CA ILE A 172 27.83 17.82 40.87
C ILE A 172 29.23 18.44 40.86
N LEU A 173 30.06 18.10 39.87
CA LEU A 173 31.40 18.67 39.73
C LEU A 173 31.38 20.14 39.31
N SER A 174 30.31 20.60 38.66
CA SER A 174 30.13 22.00 38.24
C SER A 174 29.66 22.91 39.38
N MET A 175 29.09 22.36 40.45
CA MET A 175 28.81 23.12 41.68
C MET A 175 30.12 23.37 42.42
N GLY A 176 30.74 24.53 42.17
CA GLY A 176 32.01 24.95 42.77
C GLY A 176 32.05 24.76 44.28
N GLY A 177 32.99 23.92 44.75
CA GLY A 177 33.21 23.58 46.16
C GLY A 177 34.48 22.76 46.34
N ASP A 178 34.72 22.26 47.56
CA ASP A 178 35.90 21.47 47.96
C ASP A 178 35.93 20.04 47.38
N PHE A 179 35.71 19.90 46.07
CA PHE A 179 35.73 18.63 45.32
C PHE A 179 37.00 18.43 44.51
N ALA A 180 37.96 19.36 44.60
CA ALA A 180 39.27 19.22 43.98
C ALA A 180 40.03 18.00 44.54
N ALA A 181 40.93 17.43 43.74
CA ALA A 181 41.78 16.34 44.19
C ALA A 181 42.59 16.77 45.44
N GLY A 182 42.41 16.05 46.55
CA GLY A 182 43.04 16.35 47.85
C GLY A 182 42.15 17.11 48.84
N ALA A 183 40.96 17.56 48.43
CA ALA A 183 40.02 18.20 49.33
C ALA A 183 39.16 17.18 50.11
N SER A 184 38.57 17.61 51.23
CA SER A 184 37.87 16.74 52.18
C SER A 184 36.68 15.98 51.57
N ARG A 185 36.11 16.46 50.46
CA ARG A 185 34.94 15.86 49.80
C ARG A 185 35.26 15.11 48.51
N PHE A 186 36.55 14.90 48.20
CA PHE A 186 36.98 14.15 47.01
C PHE A 186 36.41 12.71 46.95
N TRP A 187 36.12 12.09 48.11
CA TRP A 187 35.54 10.74 48.16
C TRP A 187 34.17 10.60 47.47
N VAL A 188 33.41 11.70 47.32
CA VAL A 188 32.09 11.72 46.68
C VAL A 188 32.20 11.34 45.21
N TYR A 189 33.31 11.72 44.55
CA TYR A 189 33.58 11.30 43.17
C TYR A 189 33.62 9.77 43.06
N TRP A 190 34.31 9.09 43.97
CA TRP A 190 34.41 7.62 43.98
C TRP A 190 33.08 6.96 44.34
N ALA A 191 32.34 7.54 45.28
CA ALA A 191 31.01 7.06 45.67
C ALA A 191 30.00 7.09 44.52
N VAL A 192 30.15 7.99 43.53
CA VAL A 192 29.29 8.08 42.34
C VAL A 192 29.88 7.34 41.13
N ALA A 193 31.19 7.41 40.93
CA ALA A 193 31.88 6.83 39.79
C ALA A 193 31.95 5.29 39.85
N VAL A 194 32.14 4.70 41.03
CA VAL A 194 32.26 3.24 41.17
C VAL A 194 30.92 2.55 40.90
N PRO A 195 29.78 2.95 41.49
CA PRO A 195 28.50 2.33 41.19
C PRO A 195 28.07 2.52 39.74
N SER A 196 28.33 3.68 39.14
CA SER A 196 27.98 3.92 37.73
C SER A 196 28.81 3.05 36.78
N ARG A 197 30.11 2.85 37.05
CA ARG A 197 30.93 1.89 36.27
C ARG A 197 30.53 0.45 36.51
N CYS A 198 30.30 0.04 37.76
CA CYS A 198 29.87 -1.32 38.09
C CYS A 198 28.50 -1.65 37.48
N TRP A 199 27.56 -0.70 37.53
CA TRP A 199 26.25 -0.82 36.90
C TRP A 199 26.36 -0.94 35.39
N GLY A 200 27.13 -0.06 34.74
CA GLY A 200 27.39 -0.13 33.31
C GLY A 200 28.02 -1.46 32.89
N LEU A 201 29.04 -1.93 33.63
CA LEU A 201 29.69 -3.21 33.36
C LEU A 201 28.73 -4.40 33.55
N TRP A 202 27.93 -4.37 34.62
CA TRP A 202 26.94 -5.41 34.90
C TRP A 202 25.83 -5.45 33.85
N CYS A 203 25.35 -4.29 33.41
CA CYS A 203 24.41 -4.18 32.29
C CYS A 203 25.04 -4.68 30.99
N CYS A 204 26.28 -4.30 30.66
CA CYS A 204 26.98 -4.79 29.47
C CYS A 204 27.22 -6.31 29.50
N LEU A 205 27.51 -6.89 30.66
CA LEU A 205 27.75 -8.33 30.81
C LEU A 205 26.46 -9.15 30.73
N ARG A 206 25.31 -8.54 31.06
CA ARG A 206 23.99 -9.21 31.11
C ARG A 206 23.19 -9.06 29.82
N VAL A 207 23.60 -8.21 28.88
CA VAL A 207 23.03 -8.19 27.53
C VAL A 207 23.63 -9.36 26.75
N PRO A 208 22.84 -10.40 26.41
CA PRO A 208 23.35 -11.51 25.61
C PRO A 208 23.74 -10.98 24.23
N VAL A 209 25.03 -11.00 23.92
CA VAL A 209 25.59 -10.78 22.56
C VAL A 209 25.30 -12.00 21.66
N GLY A 210 24.17 -12.68 21.88
CA GLY A 210 23.80 -13.93 21.23
C GLY A 210 22.41 -13.85 20.61
N GLY A 211 22.36 -13.51 19.32
CA GLY A 211 21.18 -13.60 18.46
C GLY A 211 21.56 -13.32 17.00
N PRO A 212 20.99 -14.04 16.02
CA PRO A 212 21.71 -14.94 15.13
C PRO A 212 22.30 -14.23 13.90
N TRP A 213 23.62 -14.23 13.79
CA TRP A 213 24.34 -14.05 12.53
C TRP A 213 24.91 -15.41 12.14
N GLY A 214 24.07 -16.19 11.49
CA GLY A 214 24.34 -17.54 11.04
C GLY A 214 23.29 -17.98 10.03
N ALA A 215 23.14 -17.19 8.97
CA ALA A 215 22.54 -17.54 7.67
C ALA A 215 22.75 -16.36 6.70
#